data_AF-A0AB39T466-F1
#
_entry.id   AF-A0AB39T466-F1
#
_cell.length_a   1.000
_cell.length_b   1.000
_cell.length_c   1.000
_cell.angle_alpha   90.00
_cell.angle_beta   90.00
_cell.angle_gamma   90.00
#
_symmetry.space_group_name_H-M   'P 1'
#
loop_
_entity.id
_entity.type
_entity.pdbx_description
1 polymer ?
#
loop_
_entity_poly.entity_id
_entity_poly.type
_entity_poly.pdbx_seq_one_letter_code
_entity_poly.pdbx_strand_id
1 'polypeptide(L)'
;MAWAGSTRRQRLPKDWPAIVRRIKRRDQYRCTTVFEIAGRCTSRGTDVDHITPGDDHSDDNLRLLCRWCHVQKSAREGGTAAALTRVRTQRPPTAHPALED
;
A
#
# COMPACT_ATOMS: atom_id res chain seq x y z
N MET A 1 17.30 -9.64 8.98
CA MET A 1 16.60 -8.84 7.94
C MET A 1 15.13 -8.76 8.29
N ALA A 2 14.47 -7.60 8.12
CA ALA A 2 13.07 -7.34 8.50
C ALA A 2 12.00 -8.23 7.83
N TRP A 3 12.41 -9.14 6.93
CA TRP A 3 11.53 -10.09 6.21
C TRP A 3 11.68 -11.54 6.67
N ALA A 4 12.70 -11.85 7.49
CA ALA A 4 12.90 -13.19 8.04
C ALA A 4 11.76 -13.53 9.00
N GLY A 5 11.03 -14.62 8.74
CA GLY A 5 9.87 -15.06 9.54
C GLY A 5 8.51 -14.55 9.05
N SER A 6 8.45 -13.80 7.94
CA SER A 6 7.15 -13.36 7.39
C SER A 6 6.30 -14.53 6.91
N THR A 7 5.12 -14.70 7.51
CA THR A 7 4.12 -15.72 7.12
C THR A 7 3.16 -15.21 6.02
N ARG A 8 3.36 -14.00 5.50
CA ARG A 8 2.45 -13.37 4.51
C ARG A 8 2.13 -14.27 3.32
N ARG A 9 3.14 -14.95 2.77
CA ARG A 9 2.96 -15.87 1.63
C ARG A 9 2.13 -17.10 2.00
N GLN A 10 2.22 -17.56 3.24
CA GLN A 10 1.51 -18.76 3.73
C GLN A 10 0.03 -18.49 4.00
N ARG A 11 -0.33 -17.22 4.26
CA ARG A 11 -1.71 -16.79 4.51
C ARG A 11 -2.53 -16.57 3.23
N LEU A 12 -1.89 -16.60 2.06
CA LEU A 12 -2.59 -16.51 0.78
C LEU A 12 -3.48 -17.75 0.57
N PRO A 13 -4.68 -17.59 -0.02
CA PRO A 13 -5.55 -18.71 -0.30
C PRO A 13 -4.94 -19.60 -1.39
N LYS A 14 -5.28 -20.90 -1.37
CA LYS A 14 -4.71 -21.89 -2.29
C LYS A 14 -4.96 -21.54 -3.76
N ASP A 15 -6.07 -20.89 -4.06
CA ASP A 15 -6.50 -20.47 -5.39
C ASP A 15 -6.00 -19.06 -5.78
N TRP A 16 -5.04 -18.48 -5.03
CA TRP A 16 -4.48 -17.15 -5.32
C TRP A 16 -4.11 -16.91 -6.79
N PRO A 17 -3.49 -17.85 -7.54
CA PRO A 17 -3.22 -17.65 -8.97
C PRO A 17 -4.49 -17.51 -9.83
N ALA A 18 -5.61 -18.10 -9.43
CA ALA A 18 -6.90 -17.92 -10.10
C ALA A 18 -7.49 -16.54 -9.80
N ILE A 19 -7.43 -16.10 -8.53
CA ILE A 19 -7.81 -14.75 -8.10
C ILE A 19 -7.03 -13.70 -8.90
N VAL A 20 -5.69 -13.80 -8.94
CA VAL A 20 -4.83 -12.86 -9.69
C VAL A 20 -5.22 -12.79 -11.16
N ARG A 21 -5.51 -13.92 -11.80
CA ARG A 21 -5.97 -13.95 -13.21
C ARG A 21 -7.34 -13.28 -13.37
N ARG A 22 -8.27 -13.49 -12.44
CA ARG A 22 -9.59 -12.86 -12.43
C ARG A 22 -9.47 -11.33 -12.32
N ILE A 23 -8.70 -10.83 -11.36
CA ILE A 23 -8.46 -9.39 -11.17
C ILE A 23 -7.79 -8.77 -12.39
N LYS A 24 -6.79 -9.44 -12.97
CA LYS A 24 -6.13 -8.97 -14.20
C LYS A 24 -7.12 -8.80 -15.37
N ARG A 25 -8.06 -9.74 -15.54
CA ARG A 25 -9.11 -9.63 -16.57
C ARG A 25 -10.13 -8.55 -16.25
N ARG A 26 -10.63 -8.48 -15.01
CA ARG A 26 -11.56 -7.44 -14.54
C ARG A 26 -11.01 -6.04 -14.81
N ASP A 27 -9.72 -5.84 -14.51
CA ASP A 27 -9.05 -4.54 -14.67
C ASP A 27 -8.52 -4.31 -16.10
N GLN A 28 -8.88 -5.20 -17.04
CA GLN A 28 -8.51 -5.14 -18.46
C GLN A 28 -7.00 -5.02 -18.68
N TYR A 29 -6.21 -5.64 -17.80
CA TYR A 29 -4.75 -5.58 -17.80
C TYR A 29 -4.17 -4.15 -17.70
N ARG A 30 -4.96 -3.17 -17.24
CA ARG A 30 -4.56 -1.76 -17.08
C ARG A 30 -4.48 -1.38 -15.60
N CYS A 31 -3.52 -0.53 -15.27
CA CYS A 31 -3.42 0.05 -13.94
C CYS A 31 -4.75 0.73 -13.55
N THR A 32 -5.17 0.54 -12.30
CA THR A 32 -6.41 1.10 -11.76
C THR A 32 -6.20 2.36 -10.92
N THR A 33 -4.95 2.75 -10.67
CA THR A 33 -4.65 4.01 -9.98
C THR A 33 -5.23 5.18 -10.75
N VAL A 34 -5.96 6.03 -10.04
CA VAL A 34 -6.44 7.33 -10.52
C VAL A 34 -5.63 8.41 -9.82
N PHE A 35 -5.07 9.31 -10.61
CA PHE A 35 -4.41 10.52 -10.13
C PHE A 35 -5.41 11.67 -10.18
N GLU A 36 -5.35 12.54 -9.18
CA GLU A 36 -6.26 13.68 -9.04
C GLU A 36 -6.27 14.60 -10.27
N ILE A 37 -5.09 14.85 -10.86
CA ILE A 37 -4.94 15.78 -11.98
C ILE A 37 -4.87 15.04 -13.34
N ALA A 38 -4.31 13.83 -13.38
CA ALA A 38 -4.03 13.11 -14.63
C ALA A 38 -5.03 11.98 -14.95
N GLY A 39 -6.06 11.79 -14.12
CA GLY A 39 -7.02 10.71 -14.29
C GLY A 39 -6.40 9.32 -14.13
N ARG A 40 -6.98 8.32 -14.81
CA ARG A 40 -6.54 6.93 -14.68
C ARG A 40 -5.18 6.70 -15.33
N CYS A 41 -4.29 6.02 -14.62
CA CYS A 41 -2.99 5.58 -15.13
C CYS A 41 -3.17 4.74 -16.41
N THR A 42 -2.49 5.12 -17.48
CA THR A 42 -2.61 4.47 -18.80
C THR A 42 -1.71 3.25 -18.95
N SER A 43 -0.78 3.03 -18.03
CA SER A 43 0.19 1.93 -18.09
C SER A 43 -0.47 0.56 -17.91
N ARG A 44 0.15 -0.47 -18.51
CA ARG A 44 -0.19 -1.87 -18.28
C ARG A 44 0.01 -2.24 -16.81
N GLY A 45 -0.95 -2.96 -16.25
CA GLY A 45 -0.87 -3.51 -14.91
C GLY A 45 -0.10 -4.83 -14.86
N THR A 46 0.78 -4.97 -13.88
CA THR A 46 1.66 -6.13 -13.70
C THR A 46 1.35 -6.88 -12.40
N ASP A 47 1.06 -6.13 -11.35
CA ASP A 47 1.03 -6.59 -9.97
C ASP A 47 -0.39 -6.40 -9.40
N VAL A 48 -0.95 -7.47 -8.84
CA VAL A 48 -2.21 -7.39 -8.09
C VAL A 48 -1.87 -7.14 -6.63
N ASP A 49 -2.47 -6.11 -6.06
CA ASP A 49 -2.15 -5.62 -4.74
C ASP A 49 -3.43 -5.30 -3.96
N HIS A 50 -3.35 -5.41 -2.64
CA HIS A 50 -4.45 -5.13 -1.73
C HIS A 50 -4.67 -3.62 -1.62
N ILE A 51 -5.90 -3.12 -1.69
CA ILE A 51 -6.24 -1.71 -1.47
C ILE A 51 -6.00 -1.37 0.00
N THR A 52 -6.59 -2.15 0.89
CA THR A 52 -6.35 -2.13 2.34
C THR A 52 -5.46 -3.32 2.71
N PRO A 53 -4.28 -3.11 3.31
CA PRO A 53 -3.40 -4.20 3.72
C PRO A 53 -4.08 -5.18 4.67
N GLY A 54 -3.88 -6.48 4.47
CA GLY A 54 -4.46 -7.52 5.32
C GLY A 54 -4.63 -8.85 4.59
N ASP A 55 -5.53 -9.69 5.10
CA ASP A 55 -5.89 -10.99 4.52
C ASP A 55 -7.29 -10.98 3.87
N ASP A 56 -7.84 -9.81 3.60
CA ASP A 56 -9.03 -9.69 2.79
C ASP A 56 -8.65 -9.84 1.31
N HIS A 57 -8.93 -11.01 0.74
CA HIS A 57 -8.69 -11.35 -0.65
C HIS A 57 -9.93 -11.22 -1.54
N SER A 58 -10.94 -10.49 -1.09
CA SER A 58 -12.12 -10.16 -1.89
C SER A 58 -11.74 -9.36 -3.14
N ASP A 59 -12.56 -9.46 -4.19
CA ASP A 59 -12.32 -8.72 -5.42
C ASP A 59 -12.30 -7.21 -5.14
N ASP A 60 -13.16 -6.72 -4.24
CA ASP A 60 -13.26 -5.29 -3.90
C ASP A 60 -12.01 -4.74 -3.20
N ASN A 61 -11.28 -5.58 -2.45
CA ASN A 61 -10.04 -5.19 -1.81
C ASN A 61 -8.80 -5.44 -2.68
N LEU A 62 -8.94 -5.97 -3.89
CA LEU A 62 -7.83 -6.22 -4.80
C LEU A 62 -7.86 -5.29 -5.99
N ARG A 63 -6.69 -4.83 -6.42
CA ARG A 63 -6.56 -4.00 -7.62
C ARG A 63 -5.29 -4.29 -8.41
N LEU A 64 -5.36 -4.13 -9.71
CA LEU A 64 -4.21 -4.25 -10.60
C LEU A 64 -3.46 -2.92 -10.71
N LEU A 65 -2.15 -2.95 -10.46
CA LEU A 65 -1.25 -1.81 -10.52
C LEU A 65 -0.13 -2.05 -11.54
N CYS A 66 0.32 -0.97 -12.19
CA CYS A 66 1.62 -0.99 -12.87
C CYS A 66 2.75 -0.95 -11.84
N ARG A 67 3.95 -1.38 -12.26
CA ARG A 67 5.11 -1.46 -11.36
C ARG A 67 5.39 -0.17 -10.60
N TRP A 68 5.34 0.98 -11.29
CA TRP A 68 5.61 2.27 -10.66
C TRP A 68 4.57 2.62 -9.59
N CYS A 69 3.27 2.51 -9.91
CA CYS A 69 2.20 2.77 -8.94
C CYS A 69 2.27 1.82 -7.73
N HIS A 70 2.60 0.55 -7.97
CA HIS A 70 2.75 -0.44 -6.91
C HIS A 70 3.88 -0.06 -5.95
N VAL A 71 5.07 0.30 -6.47
CA VAL A 71 6.20 0.76 -5.64
C VAL A 71 5.83 2.00 -4.83
N GLN A 72 5.14 2.97 -5.44
CA GLN A 72 4.69 4.18 -4.72
C GLN A 72 3.73 3.85 -3.58
N LYS A 73 2.81 2.90 -3.78
CA LYS A 73 1.92 2.42 -2.70
C LYS A 73 2.72 1.76 -1.58
N SER A 74 3.56 0.78 -1.91
CA SER A 74 4.34 0.06 -0.90
C SER A 74 5.25 1.00 -0.10
N ALA A 75 5.83 2.02 -0.73
CA ALA A 75 6.63 3.04 -0.06
C ALA A 75 5.79 3.85 0.95
N ARG A 76 4.58 4.26 0.58
CA ARG A 76 3.65 4.98 1.47
C ARG A 76 3.23 4.13 2.67
N GLU A 77 2.94 2.85 2.44
CA GLU A 77 2.56 1.91 3.51
C GLU A 77 3.71 1.66 4.47
N GLY A 78 4.92 1.42 3.93
CA GLY A 78 6.13 1.27 4.74
C GLY A 78 6.44 2.54 5.54
N GLY A 79 6.30 3.71 4.92
CA GLY A 79 6.46 5.00 5.59
C GLY A 79 5.45 5.22 6.71
N THR A 80 4.19 4.86 6.47
CA THR A 80 3.12 4.94 7.49
C THR A 80 3.42 4.00 8.66
N ALA A 81 3.79 2.75 8.39
CA ALA A 81 4.15 1.78 9.43
C ALA A 81 5.38 2.23 10.25
N ALA A 82 6.39 2.80 9.59
CA ALA A 82 7.57 3.33 10.25
C ALA A 82 7.25 4.59 11.08
N ALA A 83 6.34 5.44 10.62
CA ALA A 83 5.91 6.62 11.37
C ALA A 83 5.21 6.26 12.69
N LEU A 84 4.41 5.18 12.70
CA LEU A 84 3.72 4.70 13.90
C LEU A 84 4.67 4.19 15.00
N THR A 85 5.83 3.66 14.62
CA THR A 85 6.84 3.14 15.56
C THR A 85 7.95 4.15 15.86
N ARG A 86 7.95 5.30 15.17
CA ARG A 86 9.00 6.31 15.33
C ARG A 86 8.86 7.00 16.68
N VAL A 87 9.85 6.80 17.53
CA VAL A 87 9.98 7.56 18.78
C VAL A 87 10.37 9.01 18.45
N ARG A 88 9.66 9.98 19.02
CA ARG A 88 10.04 11.39 18.96
C ARG A 88 11.28 11.60 19.83
N THR A 89 12.39 11.96 19.21
CA THR A 89 13.64 12.29 19.92
C THR A 89 13.78 13.77 20.24
N GLN A 90 12.95 14.62 19.63
CA GLN A 90 12.95 16.06 19.90
C GLN A 90 12.12 16.39 21.14
N ARG A 91 12.70 17.20 22.03
CA ARG A 91 11.99 17.80 23.17
C ARG A 91 10.87 18.70 22.64
N PRO A 92 9.65 18.63 23.22
CA PRO A 92 8.61 19.60 22.92
C PRO A 92 9.11 21.03 23.16
N PRO A 93 8.79 22.00 22.30
CA PRO A 93 9.16 23.39 22.57
C PRO A 93 8.53 23.84 23.89
N THR A 94 9.34 24.43 24.77
CA THR A 94 8.83 25.10 25.97
C THR A 94 8.19 26.42 25.55
N ALA A 95 7.05 26.78 26.15
CA ALA A 95 6.53 28.13 26.01
C ALA A 95 7.60 29.12 26.51
N HIS A 96 7.79 30.22 25.77
CA HIS A 96 8.67 31.28 26.26
C HIS A 96 8.00 31.91 27.48
N PRO A 97 8.75 32.24 28.54
CA PRO A 97 8.17 32.79 29.78
C PRO A 97 7.37 34.08 29.59
N ALA A 98 7.61 34.82 28.50
CA ALA A 98 6.85 36.03 28.14
C ALA A 98 5.48 35.75 27.50
N LEU A 99 5.11 34.48 27.30
CA LEU A 99 3.82 34.02 26.77
C LEU A 99 3.01 33.23 27.83
N GLU A 100 3.49 33.22 29.07
CA GLU A 100 2.78 32.71 30.25
C GLU A 100 2.11 33.95 30.89
N ASP A 101 0.77 33.96 31.02
CA ASP A 101 -0.02 35.11 31.51
C ASP A 101 0.39 35.60 32.92
#